data_AF-A0A132AJX6-F1
#
_entry.id   AF-A0A132AJX6-F1
#
_cell.length_a   1.000
_cell.length_b   1.000
_cell.length_c   1.000
_cell.angle_alpha   90.00
_cell.angle_beta   90.00
_cell.angle_gamma   90.00
#
_symmetry.space_group_name_H-M   'P 1'
#
loop_
_entity.id
_entity.type
_entity.pdbx_description
1 polymer ?
#
loop_
_entity_poly.entity_id
_entity_poly.type
_entity_poly.pdbx_seq_one_letter_code
_entity_poly.pdbx_strand_id
1 'polypeptide(L)'
;MNLIRENFNIMILLSYHAYLVCKNVTTLESYQTPKFKHYEYDCYRFNLGCKRNLISVFGDKQSYWFFPIYNSLGDGHCYQLPLIPGSYDKSNSLTVCDGSYSCPYPPSLLYPSDNI
;
A
#
# COMPACT_ATOMS: atom_id res chain seq x y z
N MET A 1 -11.41 5.28 34.42
CA MET A 1 -12.36 4.72 33.42
C MET A 1 -12.93 5.75 32.43
N ASN A 2 -12.65 7.06 32.54
CA ASN A 2 -13.18 8.06 31.61
C ASN A 2 -12.31 8.25 30.34
N LEU A 3 -11.00 7.99 30.42
CA LEU A 3 -10.08 8.17 29.28
C LEU A 3 -10.40 7.28 28.05
N ILE A 4 -11.00 6.10 28.28
CA ILE A 4 -11.37 5.14 27.23
C ILE A 4 -12.69 5.55 26.54
N ARG A 5 -13.56 6.30 27.22
CA ARG A 5 -14.85 6.74 26.69
C ARG A 5 -14.73 7.95 25.76
N GLU A 6 -13.83 8.89 26.07
CA GLU A 6 -13.68 10.15 25.30
C GLU A 6 -12.98 9.98 23.95
N ASN A 7 -12.18 8.92 23.77
CA ASN A 7 -11.33 8.73 22.57
C ASN A 7 -11.92 7.73 21.56
N PHE A 8 -13.18 7.36 21.71
CA PHE A 8 -13.84 6.37 20.84
C PHE A 8 -13.82 6.77 19.36
N ASN A 9 -14.01 8.05 19.06
CA ASN A 9 -13.99 8.57 17.68
C ASN A 9 -12.62 8.42 17.03
N ILE A 10 -11.54 8.67 17.79
CA ILE A 10 -10.16 8.53 17.30
C ILE A 10 -9.85 7.06 17.05
N MET A 11 -10.34 6.15 17.91
CA MET A 11 -10.16 4.71 17.72
C MET A 11 -10.87 4.21 16.46
N ILE A 12 -12.08 4.68 16.16
CA ILE A 12 -12.80 4.35 14.93
C ILE A 12 -12.04 4.86 13.71
N LEU A 13 -11.64 6.14 13.73
CA LEU A 13 -10.91 6.75 12.63
C LEU A 13 -9.58 6.03 12.37
N LEU A 14 -8.81 5.76 13.43
CA LEU A 14 -7.56 5.03 13.35
C LEU A 14 -7.76 3.62 12.79
N SER A 15 -8.80 2.91 13.24
CA SER A 15 -9.11 1.56 12.76
C SER A 15 -9.50 1.57 11.28
N TYR A 16 -10.27 2.56 10.85
CA TYR A 16 -10.65 2.73 9.45
C TYR A 16 -9.43 3.03 8.57
N HIS A 17 -8.56 3.95 8.98
CA HIS A 17 -7.33 4.23 8.25
C HIS A 17 -6.35 3.06 8.26
N ALA A 18 -6.26 2.30 9.35
CA ALA A 18 -5.48 1.06 9.40
C ALA A 18 -6.00 0.03 8.38
N TYR A 19 -7.33 -0.13 8.28
CA TYR A 19 -7.96 -0.98 7.25
C TYR A 19 -7.63 -0.51 5.83
N LEU A 20 -7.73 0.79 5.56
CA LEU A 20 -7.39 1.40 4.28
C LEU A 20 -5.93 1.14 3.89
N VAL A 21 -4.99 1.32 4.83
CA VAL A 21 -3.57 1.02 4.61
C VAL A 21 -3.37 -0.47 4.32
N CYS A 22 -4.05 -1.36 5.03
CA CYS A 22 -3.96 -2.80 4.77
C CYS A 22 -4.45 -3.19 3.37
N LYS A 23 -5.38 -2.43 2.79
CA LYS A 23 -5.91 -2.64 1.44
C LYS A 23 -5.20 -1.82 0.37
N ASN A 24 -4.29 -0.93 0.76
CA ASN A 24 -3.69 0.08 -0.12
C ASN A 24 -4.75 0.87 -0.90
N VAL A 25 -5.78 1.33 -0.20
CA VAL A 25 -6.87 2.14 -0.76
C VAL A 25 -6.89 3.46 -0.02
N THR A 26 -6.78 4.57 -0.74
CA THR A 26 -6.90 5.90 -0.14
C THR A 26 -8.36 6.24 0.19
N THR A 27 -8.60 7.23 1.05
CA THR A 27 -9.97 7.64 1.40
C THR A 27 -10.78 8.04 0.16
N LEU A 28 -10.18 8.72 -0.80
CA LEU A 28 -10.84 9.11 -2.05
C LEU A 28 -11.15 7.89 -2.91
N GLU A 29 -10.23 6.95 -3.05
CA GLU A 29 -10.45 5.71 -3.81
C GLU A 29 -11.51 4.80 -3.17
N SER A 30 -11.63 4.84 -1.84
CA SER A 30 -12.68 4.12 -1.12
C SER A 30 -14.09 4.70 -1.36
N TYR A 31 -14.17 6.00 -1.66
CA TYR A 31 -15.42 6.68 -2.01
C TYR A 31 -15.74 6.55 -3.50
N GLN A 32 -14.71 6.63 -4.35
CA GLN A 32 -14.83 6.54 -5.80
C GLN A 32 -13.74 5.65 -6.37
N THR A 33 -14.15 4.50 -6.91
CA THR A 33 -13.23 3.54 -7.52
C THR A 33 -12.46 4.16 -8.69
N PRO A 34 -11.11 4.08 -8.71
CA PRO A 34 -10.31 4.55 -9.82
C PRO A 34 -10.66 3.80 -11.11
N LYS A 35 -10.79 4.54 -12.22
CA LYS A 35 -11.12 3.97 -13.53
C LYS A 35 -9.83 3.73 -14.31
N PHE A 36 -9.50 2.47 -14.57
CA PHE A 36 -8.34 2.10 -15.38
C PHE A 36 -8.75 1.85 -16.83
N LYS A 37 -7.90 2.26 -17.79
CA LYS A 37 -8.16 2.12 -19.23
C LYS A 37 -8.38 0.67 -19.70
N HIS A 38 -7.90 -0.32 -18.95
CA HIS A 38 -7.89 -1.73 -19.36
C HIS A 38 -8.60 -2.68 -18.38
N TYR A 39 -8.99 -2.18 -17.21
CA TYR A 39 -9.63 -2.98 -16.16
C TYR A 39 -10.80 -2.18 -15.58
N GLU A 40 -12.01 -2.69 -15.78
CA GLU A 40 -13.23 -2.09 -15.23
C GLU A 40 -13.32 -2.37 -13.72
N TYR A 41 -13.47 -1.30 -12.93
CA TYR A 41 -13.87 -1.29 -11.52
C TYR A 41 -13.17 -2.29 -10.58
N ASP A 42 -11.83 -2.28 -10.54
CA ASP A 42 -11.10 -2.96 -9.47
C ASP A 42 -10.81 -2.00 -8.31
N CYS A 43 -11.66 -2.04 -7.28
CA CYS A 43 -11.54 -1.20 -6.08
C CYS A 43 -10.35 -1.56 -5.18
N TYR A 44 -9.66 -2.67 -5.44
CA TYR A 44 -8.46 -3.09 -4.71
C TYR A 44 -7.25 -3.22 -5.64
N ARG A 45 -7.22 -2.44 -6.72
CA ARG A 45 -6.20 -2.57 -7.75
C ARG A 45 -4.77 -2.34 -7.25
N PHE A 46 -4.57 -1.57 -6.18
CA PHE A 46 -3.25 -1.35 -5.59
C PHE A 46 -2.92 -2.32 -4.45
N ASN A 47 -3.80 -3.28 -4.14
CA ASN A 47 -3.63 -4.20 -3.04
C ASN A 47 -2.61 -5.30 -3.37
N LEU A 48 -1.45 -5.25 -2.72
CA LEU A 48 -0.37 -6.24 -2.87
C LEU A 48 -0.29 -7.18 -1.66
N GLY A 49 -1.29 -7.15 -0.78
CA GLY A 49 -1.32 -7.85 0.50
C GLY A 49 -0.91 -6.96 1.67
N CYS A 50 -1.56 -7.17 2.82
CA CYS A 50 -1.47 -6.33 4.01
C CYS A 50 -0.02 -5.98 4.41
N LYS A 51 0.88 -6.96 4.44
CA LYS A 51 2.29 -6.75 4.82
C LYS A 51 3.01 -5.78 3.87
N ARG A 52 2.83 -5.95 2.56
CA ARG A 52 3.50 -5.11 1.54
C ARG A 52 2.92 -3.71 1.52
N ASN A 53 1.60 -3.60 1.69
CA ASN A 53 0.91 -2.31 1.76
C ASN A 53 1.30 -1.52 3.03
N LEU A 54 1.50 -2.19 4.16
CA LEU A 54 2.05 -1.56 5.36
C LEU A 54 3.48 -1.08 5.14
N ILE A 55 4.32 -1.91 4.52
CA ILE A 55 5.71 -1.57 4.20
C ILE A 55 5.79 -0.40 3.21
N SER A 56 4.88 -0.26 2.25
CA SER A 56 4.91 0.90 1.34
C SER A 56 4.64 2.22 2.06
N VAL A 57 3.86 2.21 3.13
CA VAL A 57 3.52 3.40 3.91
C VAL A 57 4.55 3.68 5.01
N PHE A 58 4.91 2.67 5.80
CA PHE A 58 5.78 2.82 6.98
C PHE A 58 7.27 2.50 6.71
N GLY A 59 7.56 1.93 5.53
CA GLY A 59 8.88 1.51 5.09
C GLY A 59 9.32 0.14 5.59
N ASP A 60 10.44 -0.33 5.07
CA ASP A 60 10.99 -1.67 5.35
C ASP A 60 11.46 -1.84 6.80
N LYS A 61 11.88 -0.74 7.43
CA LYS A 61 12.45 -0.74 8.78
C LYS A 61 11.36 -0.61 9.84
N GLN A 62 10.96 -1.74 10.43
CA GLN A 62 9.96 -1.81 11.51
C GLN A 62 10.31 -0.92 12.72
N SER A 63 11.60 -0.69 13.00
CA SER A 63 12.03 0.18 14.09
C SER A 63 11.56 1.63 13.92
N TYR A 64 11.34 2.10 12.69
CA TYR A 64 10.89 3.46 12.41
C TYR A 64 9.37 3.61 12.35
N TRP A 65 8.60 2.53 12.46
CA TRP A 65 7.13 2.60 12.35
C TRP A 65 6.49 3.43 13.48
N PHE A 66 7.15 3.50 14.64
CA PHE A 66 6.68 4.25 15.81
C PHE A 66 7.28 5.67 15.91
N PHE A 67 8.20 6.03 15.01
CA PHE A 67 8.82 7.34 14.99
C PHE A 67 8.23 8.17 13.85
N PRO A 68 8.01 9.49 14.05
CA PRO A 68 7.53 10.39 13.01
C PRO A 68 8.67 10.75 12.03
N ILE A 69 9.31 9.73 11.45
CA ILE A 69 10.39 9.86 10.48
C ILE A 69 9.83 9.40 9.14
N TYR A 70 9.98 10.23 8.12
CA TYR A 70 9.58 9.88 6.77
C TYR A 70 10.35 8.65 6.29
N ASN A 71 9.63 7.57 6.01
CA ASN A 71 10.20 6.29 5.60
C ASN A 71 9.32 5.56 4.57
N SER A 72 8.34 6.25 3.97
CA SER A 72 7.48 5.67 2.93
C SER A 72 8.28 5.36 1.67
N LEU A 73 7.85 4.32 0.95
CA LEU A 73 8.52 3.82 -0.24
C LEU A 73 7.81 4.29 -1.51
N GLY A 74 8.60 4.59 -2.54
CA GLY A 74 8.12 5.09 -3.83
C GLY A 74 8.34 6.58 -4.02
N ASP A 75 8.03 7.04 -5.23
CA ASP A 75 8.17 8.43 -5.68
C ASP A 75 6.85 9.22 -5.61
N GLY A 76 5.74 8.56 -5.29
CA GLY A 76 4.39 9.15 -5.29
C GLY A 76 3.81 9.36 -6.69
N HIS A 77 4.50 8.92 -7.74
CA HIS A 77 4.05 9.02 -9.12
C HIS A 77 3.76 7.65 -9.72
N CYS A 78 4.64 6.68 -9.47
CA CYS A 78 4.46 5.30 -9.85
C CYS A 78 3.94 4.50 -8.67
N TYR A 79 3.16 3.46 -8.95
CA TYR A 79 2.71 2.52 -7.94
C TYR A 79 2.82 1.09 -8.48
N GLN A 80 2.98 0.13 -7.56
CA GLN A 80 2.96 -1.30 -7.88
C GLN A 80 1.53 -1.81 -7.94
N LEU A 81 1.22 -2.57 -8.97
CA LEU A 81 -0.09 -3.20 -9.19
C LEU A 81 0.09 -4.73 -9.34
N PRO A 82 -0.86 -5.54 -8.87
CA PRO A 82 -0.90 -6.96 -9.17
C PRO A 82 -1.29 -7.17 -10.63
N LEU A 83 -0.57 -8.06 -11.30
CA LEU A 83 -0.88 -8.54 -12.65
C LEU A 83 -2.23 -9.27 -12.67
N ILE A 84 -2.44 -10.11 -11.66
CA ILE A 84 -3.63 -10.94 -11.49
C ILE A 84 -4.38 -10.44 -10.25
N PRO A 85 -5.63 -9.94 -10.40
CA PRO A 85 -6.44 -9.54 -9.25
C PRO A 85 -6.56 -10.66 -8.22
N GLY A 86 -6.35 -10.34 -6.94
CA GLY A 86 -6.40 -11.31 -5.84
C GLY A 86 -5.15 -12.19 -5.69
N SER A 87 -4.18 -12.11 -6.59
CA SER A 87 -2.86 -12.72 -6.41
C SER A 87 -1.93 -11.75 -5.69
N TYR A 88 -1.51 -12.11 -4.47
CA TYR A 88 -0.59 -11.31 -3.66
C TYR A 88 0.87 -11.77 -3.77
N ASP A 89 1.15 -12.66 -4.73
CA ASP A 89 2.53 -13.09 -4.98
C ASP A 89 3.36 -11.90 -5.46
N LYS A 90 4.56 -11.79 -4.91
CA LYS A 90 5.53 -10.74 -5.25
C LYS A 90 5.96 -10.83 -6.70
N SER A 91 6.10 -12.04 -7.23
CA SER A 91 6.42 -12.31 -8.63
C SER A 91 5.35 -11.77 -9.60
N ASN A 92 4.10 -11.65 -9.12
CA ASN A 92 2.94 -11.23 -9.91
C ASN A 92 2.62 -9.73 -9.75
N SER A 93 3.61 -8.88 -9.49
CA SER A 93 3.41 -7.44 -9.38
C SER A 93 4.27 -6.65 -10.37
N LEU A 94 3.66 -5.64 -11.00
CA LEU A 94 4.32 -4.72 -11.92
C LEU A 94 4.19 -3.29 -11.42
N THR A 95 5.27 -2.52 -11.54
CA THR A 95 5.21 -1.07 -11.36
C THR A 95 4.68 -0.45 -12.65
N VAL A 96 3.61 0.34 -12.55
CA VAL A 96 3.11 1.13 -13.66
C VAL A 96 3.62 2.56 -13.47
N CYS A 97 4.58 2.95 -14.30
CA CYS A 97 5.00 4.32 -14.55
C CYS A 97 4.57 4.66 -15.98
N ASP A 98 4.15 5.89 -16.28
CA ASP A 98 3.75 6.35 -17.61
C ASP A 98 4.76 5.98 -18.72
N GLY A 99 4.63 4.77 -19.29
CA GLY A 99 5.42 4.25 -20.42
C GLY A 99 6.92 4.04 -20.19
N SER A 100 7.46 4.22 -18.98
CA SER A 100 8.91 4.26 -18.74
C SER A 100 9.37 3.22 -17.72
N TYR A 101 10.18 2.25 -18.14
CA TYR A 101 10.59 1.06 -17.36
C TYR A 101 11.62 1.29 -16.24
N SER A 102 11.98 2.54 -15.93
CA SER A 102 13.04 2.85 -14.95
C SER A 102 12.45 3.19 -13.59
N CYS A 103 12.50 2.22 -12.66
CA CYS A 103 11.94 2.33 -11.31
C CYS A 103 12.97 2.85 -10.27
N PRO A 104 12.56 3.75 -9.36
CA PRO A 104 13.33 4.14 -8.17
C PRO A 104 13.10 3.24 -6.94
N TYR A 105 12.31 2.17 -7.05
CA TYR A 105 12.04 1.24 -5.95
C TYR A 105 13.26 0.36 -5.62
N PRO A 106 13.53 0.08 -4.32
CA PRO A 106 14.64 -0.80 -3.95
C PRO A 106 14.45 -2.21 -4.54
N PRO A 107 15.51 -2.86 -5.06
CA PRO A 107 15.43 -4.20 -5.67
C PRO A 107 14.83 -5.27 -4.75
N SER A 108 14.95 -5.08 -3.43
CA SER A 108 14.36 -5.92 -2.40
C SER A 108 12.84 -6.01 -2.46
N LEU A 109 12.14 -5.10 -3.15
CA LEU A 109 10.70 -5.19 -3.40
C LEU A 109 10.34 -5.73 -4.78
N LEU A 110 11.31 -5.76 -5.71
CA LEU A 110 11.14 -6.20 -7.09
C LEU A 110 11.53 -7.68 -7.29
N TYR A 111 12.45 -8.20 -6.46
CA TYR A 111 12.92 -9.59 -6.55
C TYR A 111 12.60 -10.39 -5.27
N PRO A 112 12.21 -11.67 -5.36
CA PRO A 112 12.16 -12.58 -4.21
C PRO A 112 13.54 -12.70 -3.57
N SER A 113 13.61 -12.79 -2.24
CA SER A 113 14.86 -12.95 -1.49
C SER A 113 15.42 -14.38 -1.51
N ASP A 114 15.04 -15.18 -2.51
CA ASP A 114 15.33 -16.63 -2.55
C ASP A 114 16.56 -16.99 -3.40
N ASN A 115 17.51 -16.06 -3.58
CA ASN A 115 18.80 -16.33 -4.22
C ASN A 115 19.97 -16.09 -3.24
N ILE A 116 20.04 -16.92 -2.18
CA ILE A 116 21.29 -17.40 -1.56
C ILE A 116 21.07 -18.87 -1.20
#